data_AF-G0MDD2-F1
#
_entry.id   AF-G0MDD2-F1
#
_cell.length_a   1.000
_cell.length_b   1.000
_cell.length_c   1.000
_cell.angle_alpha   90.00
_cell.angle_beta   90.00
_cell.angle_gamma   90.00
#
_symmetry.space_group_name_H-M   'P 1'
#
loop_
_entity.id
_entity.type
_entity.pdbx_description
1 polymer ?
#
loop_
_entity_poly.entity_id
_entity_poly.type
_entity_poly.pdbx_seq_one_letter_code
_entity_poly.pdbx_strand_id
1 'polypeptide(L)'
;MRMKLEFVLIGVLLLVFTAACNSNENTGQLEFIDKLNALRREFAKNNNIVNMHELSFDQNLMNKSKTMDSTGRFVEYRYTFIGSFSNGVNELMNSSTSFEQKSEQEKVEAIDNATTIEDLSFEHLTPGHTKIGCTKSTMGKILCLLAPDGNLSSWFKAAGDAGSLCMSGYKNVNGLCSITPKTSISIPQNHRTPPVPTTAKTELDRQIAKYKNEEQDGDEYDEDFPTTIIASSAILVSPVMTVVFVVLVSI
;
A
#
# COMPACT_ATOMS: atom_id res chain seq x y z
N MET A 1 -25.90 -42.79 0.01
CA MET A 1 -25.92 -41.31 0.20
C MET A 1 -24.60 -40.74 0.73
N ARG A 2 -23.49 -41.51 0.85
CA ARG A 2 -22.19 -41.04 1.36
C ARG A 2 -21.27 -40.37 0.32
N MET A 3 -21.35 -40.75 -0.97
CA MET A 3 -20.52 -40.12 -2.03
C MET A 3 -20.82 -38.63 -2.27
N LYS A 4 -22.05 -38.16 -2.02
CA LYS A 4 -22.43 -36.76 -2.33
C LYS A 4 -21.79 -35.74 -1.39
N LEU A 5 -21.38 -36.13 -0.18
CA LEU A 5 -20.80 -35.21 0.81
C LEU A 5 -19.30 -34.96 0.53
N GLU A 6 -18.58 -35.99 0.08
CA GLU A 6 -17.15 -35.91 -0.31
C GLU A 6 -16.94 -34.98 -1.52
N PHE A 7 -17.77 -35.09 -2.57
CA PHE A 7 -17.68 -34.20 -3.73
C PHE A 7 -18.03 -32.74 -3.40
N VAL A 8 -18.93 -32.52 -2.42
CA VAL A 8 -19.27 -31.18 -1.95
C VAL A 8 -18.12 -30.59 -1.11
N LEU A 9 -17.48 -31.39 -0.25
CA LEU A 9 -16.31 -30.98 0.52
C LEU A 9 -15.11 -30.63 -0.38
N ILE A 10 -14.83 -31.45 -1.39
CA ILE A 10 -13.78 -31.18 -2.39
C ILE A 10 -14.11 -29.91 -3.19
N GLY A 11 -15.37 -29.73 -3.60
CA GLY A 11 -15.82 -28.53 -4.30
C GLY A 11 -15.70 -27.25 -3.47
N VAL A 12 -16.01 -27.31 -2.18
CA VAL A 12 -15.87 -26.18 -1.24
C VAL A 12 -14.39 -25.86 -0.98
N LEU A 13 -13.54 -26.88 -0.82
CA LEU A 13 -12.09 -26.70 -0.66
C LEU A 13 -11.45 -26.04 -1.88
N LEU A 14 -11.81 -26.46 -3.10
CA LEU A 14 -11.32 -25.84 -4.33
C LEU A 14 -11.75 -24.37 -4.45
N LEU A 15 -12.98 -24.02 -4.05
CA LEU A 15 -13.45 -22.64 -4.02
C LEU A 15 -12.67 -21.78 -3.00
N VAL A 16 -12.40 -22.31 -1.80
CA VAL A 16 -11.62 -21.61 -0.76
C VAL A 16 -10.17 -21.39 -1.19
N PHE A 17 -9.54 -22.35 -1.87
CA PHE A 17 -8.18 -22.21 -2.39
C PHE A 17 -8.05 -21.15 -3.50
N THR A 18 -9.05 -21.04 -4.39
CA THR A 18 -9.02 -19.98 -5.43
C THR A 18 -9.18 -18.57 -4.85
N ALA A 19 -9.98 -18.41 -3.79
CA ALA A 19 -10.17 -17.11 -3.14
C ALA A 19 -8.91 -16.62 -2.40
N ALA A 20 -8.15 -17.54 -1.78
CA ALA A 20 -6.92 -17.21 -1.04
C ALA A 20 -5.75 -16.75 -1.95
N CYS A 21 -5.76 -17.10 -3.23
CA CYS A 21 -4.69 -16.73 -4.16
C CYS A 21 -4.84 -15.30 -4.73
N ASN A 22 -6.06 -14.74 -4.73
CA ASN A 22 -6.35 -13.39 -5.26
C ASN A 22 -6.27 -12.27 -4.22
N SER A 23 -6.35 -12.58 -2.92
CA SER A 23 -6.36 -11.56 -1.86
C SER A 23 -4.97 -10.96 -1.56
N ASN A 24 -3.88 -11.65 -1.91
CA ASN A 24 -2.52 -11.23 -1.54
C ASN A 24 -2.01 -10.05 -2.38
N GLU A 25 -2.21 -10.07 -3.71
CA GLU A 25 -1.67 -9.03 -4.60
C GLU A 25 -2.35 -7.66 -4.42
N ASN A 26 -3.68 -7.66 -4.21
CA ASN A 26 -4.41 -6.44 -3.91
C ASN A 26 -4.01 -5.84 -2.55
N THR A 27 -3.69 -6.68 -1.56
CA THR A 27 -3.25 -6.20 -0.23
C THR A 27 -1.89 -5.50 -0.32
N GLY A 28 -0.91 -6.09 -1.03
CA GLY A 28 0.41 -5.48 -1.21
C GLY A 28 0.36 -4.13 -1.92
N GLN A 29 -0.50 -3.99 -2.94
CA GLN A 29 -0.66 -2.70 -3.63
C GLN A 29 -1.29 -1.63 -2.72
N LEU A 30 -2.29 -1.97 -1.92
CA LEU A 30 -2.90 -1.01 -0.99
C LEU A 30 -1.90 -0.52 0.07
N GLU A 31 -1.09 -1.42 0.63
CA GLU A 31 -0.01 -1.04 1.55
C GLU A 31 1.03 -0.15 0.89
N PHE A 32 1.40 -0.45 -0.35
CA PHE A 32 2.30 0.39 -1.14
C PHE A 32 1.72 1.81 -1.32
N ILE A 33 0.44 1.93 -1.66
CA ILE A 33 -0.24 3.23 -1.83
C ILE A 33 -0.27 4.01 -0.52
N ASP A 34 -0.58 3.36 0.60
CA ASP A 34 -0.59 4.02 1.91
C ASP A 34 0.81 4.54 2.30
N LYS A 35 1.87 3.75 2.07
CA LYS A 35 3.26 4.19 2.29
C LYS A 35 3.69 5.30 1.33
N LEU A 36 3.29 5.23 0.06
CA LEU A 36 3.56 6.28 -0.92
C LEU A 36 2.87 7.59 -0.55
N ASN A 37 1.65 7.55 -0.01
CA ASN A 37 0.97 8.73 0.51
C ASN A 37 1.69 9.33 1.73
N ALA A 38 2.33 8.51 2.58
CA ALA A 38 3.18 9.03 3.64
C ALA A 38 4.39 9.80 3.06
N LEU A 39 5.08 9.24 2.06
CA LEU A 39 6.16 9.94 1.35
C LEU A 39 5.67 11.27 0.73
N ARG A 40 4.53 11.25 0.03
CA ARG A 40 3.93 12.45 -0.59
C ARG A 40 3.60 13.53 0.46
N ARG A 41 3.14 13.13 1.64
CA ARG A 41 2.84 14.06 2.74
C ARG A 41 4.10 14.76 3.24
N GLU A 42 5.16 14.00 3.49
CA GLU A 42 6.43 14.59 3.96
C GLU A 42 7.04 15.49 2.89
N PHE A 43 7.02 15.05 1.63
CA PHE A 43 7.43 15.89 0.50
C PHE A 43 6.66 17.21 0.45
N ALA A 44 5.33 17.15 0.58
CA ALA A 44 4.49 18.35 0.51
C ALA A 44 4.77 19.35 1.63
N LYS A 45 5.00 18.85 2.86
CA LYS A 45 5.36 19.68 4.02
C LYS A 45 6.74 20.31 3.84
N ASN A 46 7.73 19.54 3.43
CA ASN A 46 9.11 20.01 3.29
C ASN A 46 9.27 21.01 2.14
N ASN A 47 8.45 20.89 1.09
CA ASN A 47 8.55 21.70 -0.12
C ASN A 47 7.40 22.73 -0.26
N ASN A 48 6.59 22.94 0.78
CA ASN A 48 5.49 23.92 0.80
C ASN A 48 4.49 23.74 -0.37
N ILE A 49 4.13 22.49 -0.66
CA ILE A 49 3.23 22.13 -1.76
C ILE A 49 1.77 22.28 -1.31
N VAL A 50 1.12 23.32 -1.80
CA VAL A 50 -0.25 23.70 -1.39
C VAL A 50 -1.33 22.73 -1.84
N ASN A 51 -1.10 21.93 -2.87
CA ASN A 51 -2.11 21.15 -3.58
C ASN A 51 -1.72 19.67 -3.77
N MET A 52 -0.97 19.07 -2.84
CA MET A 52 -0.62 17.65 -2.91
C MET A 52 -1.83 16.78 -2.58
N HIS A 53 -2.32 16.01 -3.53
CA HIS A 53 -3.47 15.13 -3.33
C HIS A 53 -3.06 13.74 -2.86
N GLU A 54 -3.90 13.16 -2.00
CA GLU A 54 -3.79 11.76 -1.59
C GLU A 54 -4.14 10.85 -2.78
N LEU A 55 -3.32 9.82 -2.98
CA LEU A 55 -3.55 8.80 -3.99
C LEU A 55 -4.55 7.76 -3.46
N SER A 56 -5.53 7.43 -4.29
CA SER A 56 -6.47 6.33 -4.08
C SER A 56 -6.30 5.25 -5.14
N PHE A 57 -6.58 4.00 -4.78
CA PHE A 57 -6.56 2.90 -5.74
C PHE A 57 -7.63 3.10 -6.83
N ASP A 58 -7.23 2.96 -8.09
CA ASP A 58 -8.13 2.98 -9.23
C ASP A 58 -7.95 1.72 -10.10
N GLN A 59 -9.01 0.91 -10.15
CA GLN A 59 -9.06 -0.35 -10.89
C GLN A 59 -8.92 -0.14 -12.41
N ASN A 60 -9.40 0.97 -12.95
CA ASN A 60 -9.32 1.26 -14.38
C ASN A 60 -7.90 1.62 -14.78
N LEU A 61 -7.18 2.39 -13.96
CA LEU A 61 -5.75 2.64 -14.17
C LEU A 61 -4.93 1.35 -14.09
N MET A 62 -5.24 0.46 -13.14
CA MET A 62 -4.58 -0.85 -13.09
C MET A 62 -4.87 -1.69 -14.34
N ASN A 63 -6.10 -1.68 -14.85
CA ASN A 63 -6.41 -2.43 -16.07
C ASN A 63 -5.73 -1.81 -17.30
N LYS A 64 -5.67 -0.48 -17.37
CA LYS A 64 -4.94 0.25 -18.42
C LYS A 64 -3.45 -0.10 -18.40
N SER A 65 -2.85 -0.20 -17.22
CA SER A 65 -1.43 -0.56 -17.07
C SER A 65 -1.10 -1.98 -17.59
N LYS A 66 -2.04 -2.92 -17.50
CA LYS A 66 -1.88 -4.29 -18.06
C LYS A 66 -1.75 -4.31 -19.57
N THR A 67 -2.51 -3.44 -20.24
CA THR A 67 -2.52 -3.36 -21.71
C THR A 67 -1.37 -2.53 -22.27
N MET A 68 -0.58 -1.87 -21.40
CA MET A 68 0.44 -0.89 -21.79
C MET A 68 -0.09 0.19 -22.75
N ASP A 69 -1.39 0.47 -22.71
CA ASP A 69 -2.05 1.43 -23.58
C ASP A 69 -1.49 2.84 -23.34
N SER A 70 -0.71 3.32 -24.31
CA SER A 70 -0.09 4.64 -24.28
C SER A 70 -1.06 5.79 -24.56
N THR A 71 -2.32 5.51 -24.92
CA THR A 71 -3.33 6.53 -25.21
C THR A 71 -3.57 7.40 -23.97
N GLY A 72 -3.33 8.71 -24.07
CA GLY A 72 -3.48 9.65 -22.96
C GLY A 72 -2.26 9.77 -22.04
N ARG A 73 -1.15 9.07 -22.34
CA ARG A 73 0.14 9.27 -21.64
C ARG A 73 0.58 10.74 -21.77
N PHE A 74 1.09 11.30 -20.68
CA PHE A 74 1.55 12.70 -20.58
C PHE A 74 0.46 13.76 -20.84
N VAL A 75 -0.81 13.33 -20.82
CA VAL A 75 -1.98 14.22 -20.92
C VAL A 75 -2.94 13.92 -19.78
N GLU A 76 -3.36 12.67 -19.67
CA GLU A 76 -4.31 12.18 -18.66
C GLU A 76 -3.62 11.46 -17.51
N TYR A 77 -2.43 10.92 -17.73
CA TYR A 77 -1.70 10.17 -16.71
C TYR A 77 -0.18 10.22 -16.91
N ARG A 78 0.55 9.98 -15.83
CA ARG A 78 2.00 9.69 -15.78
C ARG A 78 2.21 8.25 -15.30
N TYR A 79 3.45 7.78 -15.29
CA TYR A 79 3.76 6.44 -14.81
C TYR A 79 5.09 6.38 -14.06
N THR A 80 5.26 5.30 -13.32
CA THR A 80 6.54 4.95 -12.70
C THR A 80 6.69 3.44 -12.64
N PHE A 81 7.91 2.97 -12.38
CA PHE A 81 8.23 1.56 -12.19
C PHE A 81 8.78 1.31 -10.80
N ILE A 82 8.39 0.19 -10.20
CA ILE A 82 8.95 -0.31 -8.94
C ILE A 82 9.31 -1.79 -9.09
N GLY A 83 10.29 -2.27 -8.34
CA GLY A 83 10.69 -3.68 -8.32
C GLY A 83 9.67 -4.58 -7.62
N SER A 84 9.10 -4.13 -6.51
CA SER A 84 8.07 -4.83 -5.75
C SER A 84 7.20 -3.86 -4.96
N PHE A 85 6.01 -4.28 -4.51
CA PHE A 85 5.20 -3.47 -3.60
C PHE A 85 5.87 -3.28 -2.23
N SER A 86 6.67 -4.24 -1.77
CA SER A 86 7.34 -4.17 -0.47
C SER A 86 8.48 -3.16 -0.43
N ASN A 87 9.24 -3.02 -1.52
CA ASN A 87 10.41 -2.13 -1.60
C ASN A 87 10.18 -0.88 -2.45
N GLY A 88 9.09 -0.81 -3.21
CA GLY A 88 8.88 0.23 -4.22
C GLY A 88 8.93 1.65 -3.67
N VAL A 89 8.45 1.90 -2.45
CA VAL A 89 8.52 3.25 -1.86
C VAL A 89 9.97 3.67 -1.58
N ASN A 90 10.85 2.74 -1.18
CA ASN A 90 12.26 3.07 -0.97
C ASN A 90 12.97 3.42 -2.29
N GLU A 91 12.63 2.69 -3.37
CA GLU A 91 13.13 2.98 -4.71
C GLU A 91 12.68 4.37 -5.19
N LEU A 92 11.40 4.67 -5.01
CA LEU A 92 10.83 5.98 -5.35
C LEU A 92 11.38 7.11 -4.47
N MET A 93 11.63 6.86 -3.18
CA MET A 93 12.24 7.82 -2.28
C MET A 93 13.67 8.17 -2.71
N ASN A 94 14.50 7.19 -3.08
CA ASN A 94 15.84 7.46 -3.60
C ASN A 94 15.79 8.35 -4.86
N SER A 95 14.81 8.09 -5.73
CA SER A 95 14.57 8.89 -6.92
C SER A 95 14.10 10.31 -6.57
N SER A 96 13.24 10.44 -5.56
CA SER A 96 12.75 11.72 -5.03
C SER A 96 13.90 12.58 -4.52
N THR A 97 14.82 11.99 -3.75
CA THR A 97 15.98 12.70 -3.19
C THR A 97 16.81 13.36 -4.30
N SER A 98 16.99 12.68 -5.43
CA SER A 98 17.71 13.26 -6.58
C SER A 98 16.99 14.46 -7.19
N PHE A 99 15.65 14.48 -7.16
CA PHE A 99 14.86 15.62 -7.61
C PHE A 99 14.90 16.77 -6.59
N GLU A 100 14.81 16.46 -5.30
CA GLU A 100 14.88 17.45 -4.22
C GLU A 100 16.21 18.20 -4.16
N GLN A 101 17.31 17.53 -4.48
CA GLN A 101 18.66 18.10 -4.50
C GLN A 101 18.90 19.09 -5.64
N LYS A 102 18.02 19.13 -6.66
CA LYS A 102 18.11 20.11 -7.75
C LYS A 102 17.83 21.52 -7.22
N SER A 103 18.46 22.52 -7.84
CA SER A 103 18.05 23.91 -7.65
C SER A 103 16.62 24.13 -8.14
N GLU A 104 15.95 25.19 -7.68
CA GLU A 104 14.60 25.51 -8.12
C GLU A 104 14.50 25.70 -9.65
N GLN A 105 15.55 26.26 -10.27
CA GLN A 105 15.63 26.38 -11.74
C GLN A 105 15.69 25.01 -12.42
N GLU A 106 16.56 24.12 -11.94
CA GLU A 106 16.67 22.76 -12.48
C GLU A 106 15.41 21.92 -12.24
N LYS A 107 14.67 22.14 -11.15
CA LYS A 107 13.36 21.51 -10.92
C LYS A 107 12.34 21.96 -11.95
N VAL A 108 12.24 23.27 -12.20
CA VAL A 108 11.36 23.83 -13.22
C VAL A 108 11.72 23.29 -14.60
N GLU A 109 13.00 23.29 -14.97
CA GLU A 109 13.47 22.73 -16.24
C GLU A 109 13.19 21.22 -16.35
N ALA A 110 13.35 20.45 -15.27
CA ALA A 110 13.01 19.03 -15.27
C ALA A 110 11.51 18.81 -15.50
N ILE A 111 10.64 19.59 -14.85
CA ILE A 111 9.19 19.50 -15.02
C ILE A 111 8.77 19.89 -16.44
N ASP A 112 9.29 21.01 -16.96
CA ASP A 112 8.98 21.48 -18.31
C ASP A 112 9.43 20.47 -19.37
N ASN A 113 10.65 19.93 -19.22
CA ASN A 113 11.23 18.96 -20.14
C ASN A 113 10.62 17.56 -19.98
N ALA A 114 9.98 17.22 -18.86
CA ALA A 114 9.42 15.88 -18.64
C ALA A 114 8.25 15.53 -19.58
N THR A 115 7.79 16.48 -20.39
CA THR A 115 6.85 16.24 -21.50
C THR A 115 7.53 15.75 -22.78
N THR A 116 8.86 15.92 -22.88
CA THR A 116 9.69 15.59 -24.05
C THR A 116 10.78 14.57 -23.74
N ILE A 117 11.25 14.52 -22.48
CA ILE A 117 12.21 13.57 -21.95
C ILE A 117 11.49 12.73 -20.89
N GLU A 118 11.66 11.41 -20.96
CA GLU A 118 11.08 10.49 -19.98
C GLU A 118 11.89 10.53 -18.67
N ASP A 119 11.70 11.58 -17.87
CA ASP A 119 12.22 11.65 -16.50
C ASP A 119 11.17 11.13 -15.52
N LEU A 120 11.41 9.92 -15.00
CA LEU A 120 10.48 9.27 -14.06
C LEU A 120 10.73 9.66 -12.60
N SER A 121 11.68 10.56 -12.33
CA SER A 121 12.26 10.71 -11.01
C SER A 121 11.33 11.31 -9.95
N PHE A 122 10.33 12.08 -10.39
CA PHE A 122 9.39 12.81 -9.53
C PHE A 122 7.92 12.53 -9.84
N GLU A 123 7.62 11.65 -10.80
CA GLU A 123 6.24 11.40 -11.29
C GLU A 123 5.27 10.99 -10.18
N HIS A 124 5.76 10.18 -9.25
CA HIS A 124 5.01 9.70 -8.10
C HIS A 124 4.75 10.79 -7.04
N LEU A 125 5.41 11.95 -7.16
CA LEU A 125 5.26 13.14 -6.32
C LEU A 125 4.40 14.22 -6.96
N THR A 126 3.93 14.05 -8.20
CA THR A 126 3.12 15.08 -8.87
C THR A 126 1.87 15.43 -8.04
N PRO A 127 1.69 16.70 -7.63
CA PRO A 127 0.67 17.10 -6.66
C PRO A 127 -0.76 16.80 -7.07
N GLY A 128 -1.07 16.97 -8.36
CA GLY A 128 -2.41 16.84 -8.92
C GLY A 128 -2.87 15.41 -9.12
N HIS A 129 -2.01 14.41 -8.93
CA HIS A 129 -2.44 13.01 -8.97
C HIS A 129 -3.29 12.64 -7.76
N THR A 130 -4.46 12.05 -8.01
CA THR A 130 -5.43 11.61 -6.99
C THR A 130 -5.67 10.10 -7.03
N LYS A 131 -5.20 9.44 -8.10
CA LYS A 131 -5.48 8.03 -8.39
C LYS A 131 -4.22 7.31 -8.85
N ILE A 132 -4.13 6.04 -8.49
CA ILE A 132 -3.02 5.16 -8.87
C ILE A 132 -3.53 3.72 -9.11
N GLY A 133 -2.98 3.07 -10.14
CA GLY A 133 -3.20 1.65 -10.40
C GLY A 133 -1.95 0.98 -10.95
N CYS A 134 -1.55 -0.13 -10.35
CA CYS A 134 -0.30 -0.82 -10.65
C CYS A 134 -0.53 -2.25 -11.16
N THR A 135 0.33 -2.74 -12.03
CA THR A 135 0.35 -4.16 -12.44
C THR A 135 1.77 -4.67 -12.57
N LYS A 136 1.97 -5.96 -12.37
CA LYS A 136 3.21 -6.61 -12.81
C LYS A 136 3.29 -6.54 -14.33
N SER A 137 4.39 -5.99 -14.83
CA SER A 137 4.77 -5.95 -16.24
C SER A 137 5.45 -7.25 -16.64
N THR A 138 5.39 -7.57 -17.93
CA THR A 138 6.14 -8.69 -18.54
C THR A 138 7.65 -8.55 -18.38
N MET A 139 8.15 -7.34 -18.09
CA MET A 139 9.56 -7.05 -17.82
C MET A 139 10.02 -7.39 -16.40
N GLY A 140 9.17 -7.99 -15.57
CA GLY A 140 9.49 -8.35 -14.18
C GLY A 140 9.51 -7.17 -13.19
N LYS A 141 9.15 -5.97 -13.63
CA LYS A 141 8.88 -4.79 -12.78
C LYS A 141 7.38 -4.58 -12.63
N ILE A 142 6.97 -3.80 -11.64
CA ILE A 142 5.59 -3.33 -11.49
C ILE A 142 5.48 -1.95 -12.14
N LEU A 143 4.54 -1.80 -13.08
CA LEU A 143 4.18 -0.54 -13.72
C LEU A 143 2.99 0.08 -12.97
N CYS A 144 3.16 1.31 -12.49
CA CYS A 144 2.09 2.10 -11.88
C CYS A 144 1.71 3.27 -12.77
N LEU A 145 0.42 3.47 -13.02
CA LEU A 145 -0.11 4.68 -13.67
C LEU A 145 -0.71 5.61 -12.61
N LEU A 146 -0.45 6.91 -12.74
CA LEU A 146 -0.94 7.97 -11.84
C LEU A 146 -1.69 9.03 -12.64
N ALA A 147 -2.85 9.47 -12.14
CA ALA A 147 -3.76 10.37 -12.86
C ALA A 147 -4.45 11.36 -11.89
N PRO A 148 -5.03 12.48 -12.37
CA PRO A 148 -5.20 12.90 -13.77
C PRO A 148 -4.12 13.84 -14.32
N ASP A 149 -3.20 14.32 -13.49
CA ASP A 149 -2.27 15.41 -13.86
C ASP A 149 -1.13 14.98 -14.81
N GLY A 150 -1.46 14.51 -16.01
CA GLY A 150 -0.50 14.05 -17.01
C GLY A 150 0.36 15.17 -17.63
N ASN A 151 -0.13 16.41 -17.58
CA ASN A 151 0.58 17.59 -18.09
C ASN A 151 1.42 18.31 -17.02
N LEU A 152 1.47 17.78 -15.79
CA LEU A 152 2.26 18.32 -14.68
C LEU A 152 1.88 19.74 -14.24
N SER A 153 0.72 20.24 -14.66
CA SER A 153 0.29 21.61 -14.39
C SER A 153 0.13 21.93 -12.90
N SER A 154 -0.02 20.92 -12.05
CA SER A 154 -0.16 21.08 -10.61
C SER A 154 1.12 21.54 -9.90
N TRP A 155 2.29 21.41 -10.53
CA TRP A 155 3.56 21.85 -9.96
C TRP A 155 3.71 23.38 -9.91
N PHE A 156 3.04 24.11 -10.80
CA PHE A 156 3.20 25.56 -10.95
C PHE A 156 2.29 26.38 -10.02
N LYS A 157 1.87 25.81 -8.88
CA LYS A 157 1.14 26.56 -7.86
C LYS A 157 2.13 27.31 -6.98
N ALA A 158 1.76 28.53 -6.57
CA ALA A 158 2.55 29.28 -5.60
C ALA A 158 2.69 28.48 -4.31
N ALA A 159 3.91 28.46 -3.76
CA ALA A 159 4.21 27.79 -2.51
C ALA A 159 3.41 28.37 -1.34
N GLY A 160 3.16 27.54 -0.33
CA GLY A 160 2.41 27.90 0.87
C GLY A 160 2.18 26.69 1.77
N ASP A 161 1.27 26.83 2.74
CA ASP A 161 1.01 25.76 3.69
C ASP A 161 0.53 24.49 2.96
N ALA A 162 1.11 23.34 3.32
CA ALA A 162 0.81 22.07 2.68
C ALA A 162 -0.69 21.75 2.74
N GLY A 163 -1.29 21.45 1.58
CA GLY A 163 -2.73 21.16 1.47
C GLY A 163 -3.65 22.38 1.63
N SER A 164 -3.15 23.61 1.62
CA SER A 164 -3.98 24.83 1.71
C SER A 164 -4.82 25.12 0.46
N LEU A 165 -4.48 24.55 -0.70
CA LEU A 165 -5.13 24.78 -1.99
C LEU A 165 -5.63 23.46 -2.62
N CYS A 166 -6.55 22.79 -1.92
CA CYS A 166 -7.19 21.57 -2.42
C CYS A 166 -8.22 21.86 -3.53
N MET A 167 -8.35 20.92 -4.47
CA MET A 167 -9.41 20.99 -5.47
C MET A 167 -10.79 20.75 -4.86
N SER A 168 -11.85 21.16 -5.56
CA SER A 168 -13.23 20.97 -5.10
C SER A 168 -13.51 19.50 -4.73
N GLY A 169 -14.15 19.29 -3.58
CA GLY A 169 -14.42 17.95 -3.04
C GLY A 169 -13.31 17.36 -2.16
N TYR A 170 -12.16 18.02 -2.07
CA TYR A 170 -11.05 17.61 -1.20
C TYR A 170 -10.86 18.61 -0.07
N LYS A 171 -10.32 18.12 1.05
CA LYS A 171 -9.99 18.88 2.25
C LYS A 171 -8.57 18.57 2.68
N ASN A 172 -7.95 19.53 3.36
CA ASN A 172 -6.65 19.31 3.98
C ASN A 172 -6.77 18.29 5.13
N VAL A 173 -6.05 17.18 5.00
CA VAL A 173 -5.86 16.15 6.01
C VAL A 173 -4.37 16.00 6.23
N ASN A 174 -3.85 16.71 7.23
CA ASN A 174 -2.45 16.65 7.65
C ASN A 174 -1.45 16.90 6.49
N GLY A 175 -1.69 17.93 5.68
CA GLY A 175 -0.80 18.34 4.58
C GLY A 175 -1.11 17.70 3.22
N LEU A 176 -2.11 16.81 3.15
CA LEU A 176 -2.61 16.24 1.89
C LEU A 176 -4.05 16.67 1.63
N CYS A 177 -4.40 16.83 0.36
CA CYS A 177 -5.77 17.00 -0.10
C CYS A 177 -6.45 15.64 -0.24
N SER A 178 -7.46 15.36 0.59
CA SER A 178 -8.18 14.08 0.65
C SER A 178 -9.70 14.30 0.67
N ILE A 179 -10.47 13.31 0.19
CA ILE A 179 -11.94 13.40 0.11
C ILE A 179 -12.60 13.24 1.50
N THR A 180 -11.93 12.62 2.49
CA THR A 180 -12.49 12.22 3.82
C THR A 180 -13.66 11.21 3.71
N PRO A 181 -13.81 10.17 4.58
CA PRO A 181 -13.11 9.92 5.85
C PRO A 181 -12.43 8.54 5.98
N LYS A 182 -11.16 8.49 6.41
CA LYS A 182 -10.66 7.36 7.22
C LYS A 182 -10.85 7.75 8.69
N THR A 183 -11.70 7.04 9.42
CA THR A 183 -11.70 7.07 10.89
C THR A 183 -10.36 6.50 11.34
N SER A 184 -9.35 7.35 11.46
CA SER A 184 -8.28 7.09 12.41
C SER A 184 -8.92 7.05 13.78
N ILE A 185 -8.76 5.95 14.52
CA ILE A 185 -8.92 5.96 15.98
C ILE A 185 -7.86 6.93 16.50
N SER A 186 -8.16 8.21 16.48
CA SER A 186 -7.45 9.21 17.26
C SER A 186 -7.91 8.97 18.68
N ILE A 187 -7.07 8.34 19.51
CA ILE A 187 -7.19 8.50 20.95
C ILE A 187 -7.02 10.00 21.20
N PRO A 188 -8.06 10.74 21.62
CA PRO A 188 -7.89 12.15 21.90
C PRO A 188 -7.12 12.25 23.21
N GLN A 189 -5.88 12.74 23.15
CA GLN A 189 -5.25 13.31 24.34
C GLN A 189 -6.10 14.52 24.78
N ASN A 190 -6.49 14.48 26.05
CA ASN A 190 -7.27 15.45 26.82
C ASN A 190 -8.79 15.53 26.56
N HIS A 191 -9.54 14.86 27.45
CA HIS A 191 -10.85 15.33 27.89
C HIS A 191 -10.93 15.28 29.42
N ARG A 192 -10.90 16.46 30.06
CA ARG A 192 -11.52 16.64 31.38
C ARG A 192 -13.00 16.91 31.12
N THR A 193 -13.86 15.94 31.41
CA THR A 193 -15.32 16.14 31.49
C THR A 193 -15.95 15.08 32.44
N PRO A 194 -17.15 15.36 33.00
CA PRO A 194 -17.62 14.93 34.33
C PRO A 194 -18.10 13.46 34.41
N PRO A 195 -18.48 12.96 35.61
CA PRO A 195 -18.57 11.53 35.88
C PRO A 195 -19.78 10.87 35.19
N VAL A 196 -19.49 9.79 34.46
CA VAL A 196 -20.46 8.84 33.88
C VAL A 196 -20.52 7.59 34.79
N PRO A 197 -21.68 6.93 34.98
CA PRO A 197 -21.90 5.93 36.02
C PRO A 197 -21.01 4.68 35.94
N THR A 198 -20.52 4.27 37.11
CA THR A 198 -19.30 3.46 37.37
C THR A 198 -19.37 1.96 37.04
N THR A 199 -20.51 1.38 36.66
CA THR A 199 -20.68 -0.08 36.80
C THR A 199 -19.92 -0.94 35.77
N ALA A 200 -19.67 -0.47 34.54
CA ALA A 200 -18.98 -1.28 33.51
C ALA A 200 -17.44 -1.25 33.61
N LYS A 201 -16.88 -0.16 34.13
CA LYS A 201 -15.42 0.02 34.26
C LYS A 201 -14.84 -0.89 35.35
N THR A 202 -15.59 -1.09 36.42
CA THR A 202 -15.17 -1.92 37.57
C THR A 202 -15.03 -3.40 37.23
N GLU A 203 -15.85 -3.92 36.30
CA GLU A 203 -15.77 -5.33 35.88
C GLU A 203 -14.52 -5.59 35.03
N LEU A 204 -14.16 -4.66 34.15
CA LEU A 204 -12.93 -4.75 33.35
C LEU A 204 -11.68 -4.62 34.23
N ASP A 205 -11.69 -3.67 35.17
CA ASP A 205 -10.59 -3.49 36.13
C ASP A 205 -10.40 -4.75 37.00
N ARG A 206 -11.51 -5.41 37.39
CA ARG A 206 -11.48 -6.70 38.11
C ARG A 206 -10.89 -7.82 37.26
N GLN A 207 -11.22 -7.90 35.98
CA GLN A 207 -10.66 -8.92 35.08
C GLN A 207 -9.16 -8.70 34.84
N ILE A 208 -8.73 -7.45 34.65
CA ILE A 208 -7.30 -7.12 34.49
C ILE A 208 -6.51 -7.49 35.75
N ALA A 209 -7.06 -7.24 36.95
CA ALA A 209 -6.42 -7.63 38.20
C ALA A 209 -6.35 -9.16 38.37
N LYS A 210 -7.36 -9.89 37.90
CA LYS A 210 -7.36 -11.36 37.90
C LYS A 210 -6.26 -11.91 36.99
N TYR A 211 -6.16 -11.43 35.75
CA TYR A 211 -5.13 -11.84 34.80
C TYR A 211 -3.71 -11.58 35.34
N LYS A 212 -3.47 -10.40 35.93
CA LYS A 212 -2.16 -10.05 36.50
C LYS A 212 -1.76 -10.86 37.73
N ASN A 213 -2.73 -11.36 38.50
CA ASN A 213 -2.46 -12.23 39.64
C ASN A 213 -2.23 -13.70 39.22
N GLU A 214 -2.64 -14.07 38.01
CA GLU A 214 -2.50 -15.43 37.47
C GLU A 214 -1.20 -15.61 36.64
N GLU A 215 -0.47 -14.53 36.32
CA GLU A 215 0.89 -14.59 35.76
C GLU A 215 1.90 -14.91 36.88
N GLN A 216 2.15 -16.21 37.11
CA GLN A 216 3.15 -16.70 38.07
C GLN A 216 4.19 -17.63 37.43
N ASP A 217 4.60 -17.28 36.20
CA ASP A 217 5.72 -17.88 35.48
C ASP A 217 6.41 -16.72 34.75
N GLY A 218 7.45 -16.19 35.39
CA GLY A 218 8.41 -15.32 34.73
C GLY A 218 9.56 -16.19 34.28
N ASP A 219 9.52 -16.66 33.04
CA ASP A 219 10.69 -17.22 32.40
C ASP A 219 11.64 -16.06 32.05
N GLU A 220 12.74 -16.02 32.80
CA GLU A 220 13.89 -15.18 32.52
C GLU A 220 14.45 -15.59 31.15
N TYR A 221 14.60 -14.62 30.24
CA TYR A 221 15.16 -14.86 28.91
C TYR A 221 16.59 -15.43 29.03
N ASP A 222 16.76 -16.67 28.59
CA ASP A 222 18.04 -17.37 28.56
C ASP A 222 18.76 -17.09 27.22
N GLU A 223 19.92 -16.44 27.24
CA GLU A 223 20.65 -16.00 26.03
C GLU A 223 21.35 -17.13 25.27
N ASP A 224 21.27 -18.39 25.74
CA ASP A 224 22.00 -19.53 25.17
C ASP A 224 21.16 -20.45 24.24
N PHE A 225 20.01 -19.99 23.73
CA PHE A 225 19.27 -20.78 22.72
C PHE A 225 19.97 -20.76 21.34
N PRO A 226 20.40 -21.90 20.79
CA PRO A 226 21.04 -21.93 19.48
C PRO A 226 20.02 -21.62 18.38
N THR A 227 20.22 -20.52 17.64
CA THR A 227 19.52 -20.23 16.38
C THR A 227 19.85 -21.28 15.32
N THR A 228 19.11 -22.38 15.32
CA THR A 228 19.09 -23.31 14.19
C THR A 228 18.16 -22.73 13.14
N ILE A 229 18.75 -22.19 12.07
CA ILE A 229 18.05 -21.79 10.85
C ILE A 229 17.34 -23.03 10.28
N ILE A 230 16.03 -23.14 10.47
CA ILE A 230 15.21 -24.06 9.69
C ILE A 230 14.88 -23.32 8.39
N ALA A 231 15.71 -23.51 7.37
CA ALA A 231 15.32 -23.24 5.99
C ALA A 231 14.16 -24.18 5.65
N SER A 232 12.92 -23.69 5.73
CA SER A 232 11.75 -24.42 5.24
C SER A 232 11.78 -24.40 3.71
N SER A 233 12.44 -25.40 3.13
CA SER A 233 12.30 -25.77 1.74
C SER A 233 11.13 -26.76 1.62
N ALA A 234 9.97 -26.25 1.21
CA ALA A 234 8.93 -27.07 0.61
C ALA A 234 8.34 -26.20 -0.52
N ILE A 235 8.33 -26.62 -1.79
CA ILE A 235 7.90 -27.92 -2.27
C ILE A 235 8.74 -28.31 -3.51
N LEU A 236 9.55 -29.36 -3.39
CA LEU A 236 9.83 -30.25 -4.52
C LEU A 236 8.87 -31.44 -4.37
N VAL A 237 7.89 -31.51 -5.27
CA VAL A 237 6.98 -32.66 -5.34
C VAL A 237 7.82 -33.87 -5.74
N SER A 238 8.00 -34.82 -4.82
CA SER A 238 8.71 -36.07 -5.11
C SER A 238 7.96 -36.87 -6.18
N PRO A 239 8.63 -37.35 -7.25
CA PRO A 239 7.99 -38.12 -8.33
C PRO A 239 7.42 -39.48 -7.86
N VAL A 240 7.68 -39.89 -6.62
CA VAL A 240 7.16 -41.14 -6.05
C VAL A 240 5.65 -41.07 -5.79
N MET A 241 5.09 -39.89 -5.51
CA MET A 241 3.65 -39.74 -5.24
C MET A 241 2.79 -39.75 -6.52
N THR A 242 3.37 -39.40 -7.66
CA THR A 242 2.65 -39.41 -8.95
C THR A 242 2.40 -40.83 -9.44
N VAL A 243 3.30 -41.78 -9.15
CA VAL A 243 3.17 -43.18 -9.58
C VAL A 243 2.07 -43.92 -8.79
N VAL A 244 1.90 -43.60 -7.51
CA VAL A 244 0.83 -44.21 -6.68
C VAL A 244 -0.57 -43.79 -7.15
N PHE A 245 -0.71 -42.56 -7.64
CA PHE A 245 -2.00 -42.05 -8.15
C PHE A 245 -2.42 -42.66 -9.49
N VAL A 246 -1.47 -43.02 -10.37
CA VAL A 246 -1.81 -43.64 -11.67
C VAL A 246 -2.27 -45.10 -11.50
N VAL A 247 -1.74 -45.82 -10.50
CA VAL A 247 -2.10 -47.23 -10.26
C VAL A 247 -3.47 -47.37 -9.58
N LEU A 248 -3.87 -46.43 -8.72
CA LEU A 248 -5.15 -46.50 -8.00
C LEU A 248 -6.37 -46.03 -8.82
N VAL A 249 -6.16 -45.35 -9.95
CA VAL A 249 -7.24 -44.93 -10.87
C VAL A 249 -7.50 -45.98 -11.97
N SER A 250 -6.68 -47.03 -12.04
CA SER A 250 -6.77 -48.08 -13.08
C SER A 250 -7.21 -49.45 -12.58
N ILE A 251 -7.82 -49.55 -11.38
CA ILE A 251 -8.46 -50.77 -10.85
C ILE A 251 -9.88 -50.47 -10.39
#